data_AF-A0A2A2QF74-F1
#
_entry.id   AF-A0A2A2QF74-F1
#
_cell.length_a   1.000
_cell.length_b   1.000
_cell.length_c   1.000
_cell.angle_alpha   90.00
_cell.angle_beta   90.00
_cell.angle_gamma   90.00
#
_symmetry.space_group_name_H-M   'P 1'
#
loop_
_entity.id
_entity.type
_entity.pdbx_description
1 polymer ?
#
loop_
_entity_poly.entity_id
_entity_poly.type
_entity_poly.pdbx_seq_one_letter_code
_entity_poly.pdbx_strand_id
1 'polypeptide(L)'
;MDWGNRSHRILRLKEKENFRAVVMPLSFWGAGIGIIALGWEGLVKMEGGQVDLAILAPAAFFALLPLPLLFYRWVRGHFSKRLFA
;
A
#
# COMPACT_ATOMS: atom_id res chain seq x y z
N MET A 1 31.53 -18.79 -7.52
CA MET A 1 30.75 -17.53 -7.48
C MET A 1 29.72 -17.64 -8.58
N ASP A 2 28.45 -17.86 -8.22
CA ASP A 2 27.42 -18.27 -9.18
C ASP A 2 26.82 -17.04 -9.88
N TRP A 3 27.36 -16.71 -11.05
CA TRP A 3 27.06 -15.49 -11.79
C TRP A 3 25.62 -15.45 -12.32
N GLY A 4 24.97 -16.60 -12.52
CA GLY A 4 23.58 -16.69 -12.96
C GLY A 4 22.57 -16.16 -11.93
N ASN A 5 22.90 -16.25 -10.64
CA ASN A 5 22.04 -15.78 -9.56
C ASN A 5 22.16 -14.26 -9.28
N ARG A 6 23.16 -13.58 -9.86
CA ARG A 6 23.43 -12.16 -9.60
C ARG A 6 22.33 -11.26 -10.15
N SER A 7 21.88 -11.49 -11.38
CA SER A 7 20.83 -10.71 -12.04
C SER A 7 19.48 -10.83 -11.30
N HIS A 8 19.12 -12.04 -10.88
CA HIS A 8 17.92 -12.28 -10.07
C HIS A 8 17.98 -11.58 -8.71
N ARG A 9 19.15 -11.56 -8.06
CA ARG A 9 19.34 -10.83 -6.79
C ARG A 9 19.19 -9.33 -6.96
N ILE A 10 19.77 -8.75 -8.02
CA ILE A 10 19.68 -7.31 -8.33
C ILE A 10 18.22 -6.91 -8.61
N LEU A 11 17.48 -7.71 -9.39
CA LEU A 11 16.07 -7.46 -9.66
C LEU A 11 15.22 -7.45 -8.38
N ARG A 12 15.43 -8.42 -7.47
CA ARG A 12 14.72 -8.43 -6.18
C ARG A 12 15.07 -7.23 -5.30
N LEU A 13 16.32 -6.77 -5.31
CA LEU A 13 16.74 -5.58 -4.55
C LEU A 13 16.09 -4.30 -5.12
N LYS A 14 16.06 -4.16 -6.44
CA LYS A 14 15.41 -3.02 -7.12
C LYS A 14 13.90 -3.01 -6.90
N GLU A 15 13.25 -4.18 -6.95
CA GLU A 15 11.83 -4.31 -6.60
C GLU A 15 11.56 -3.87 -5.16
N LYS A 16 12.35 -4.37 -4.19
CA LYS A 16 12.24 -4.00 -2.78
C LYS A 16 12.42 -2.49 -2.56
N GLU A 17 13.38 -1.88 -3.24
CA GLU A 17 13.66 -0.45 -3.13
C GLU A 17 12.53 0.40 -3.73
N ASN A 18 12.07 0.09 -4.95
CA ASN A 18 10.91 0.74 -5.56
C ASN A 18 9.66 0.62 -4.68
N PHE A 19 9.43 -0.55 -4.11
CA PHE A 19 8.28 -0.79 -3.24
C PHE A 19 8.36 0.05 -1.96
N ARG A 20 9.57 0.21 -1.39
CA ARG A 20 9.81 1.01 -0.19
C ARG A 20 9.73 2.51 -0.47
N ALA A 21 10.30 2.98 -1.58
CA ALA A 21 10.48 4.39 -1.87
C ALA A 21 9.26 5.03 -2.54
N VAL A 22 8.48 4.25 -3.32
CA VAL A 22 7.38 4.78 -4.12
C VAL A 22 6.04 4.18 -3.70
N VAL A 23 5.90 2.85 -3.80
CA VAL A 23 4.60 2.18 -3.64
C VAL A 23 4.04 2.36 -2.22
N MET A 24 4.86 2.15 -1.20
CA MET A 24 4.43 2.26 0.19
C MET A 24 4.06 3.70 0.58
N PRO A 25 4.90 4.73 0.35
CA PRO A 25 4.52 6.11 0.63
C PRO A 25 3.25 6.53 -0.11
N LEU A 26 3.12 6.19 -1.39
CA LEU A 26 1.93 6.52 -2.19
C LEU A 26 0.68 5.85 -1.61
N SER A 27 0.79 4.60 -1.14
CA SER A 27 -0.33 3.90 -0.50
C SER A 27 -0.76 4.56 0.81
N PHE A 28 0.17 5.06 1.62
CA PHE A 28 -0.17 5.78 2.86
C PHE A 28 -0.77 7.15 2.59
N TRP A 29 -0.27 7.87 1.56
CA TRP A 29 -0.91 9.11 1.10
C TRP A 29 -2.35 8.87 0.64
N GLY A 30 -2.55 7.84 -0.19
CA GLY A 30 -3.88 7.40 -0.60
C GLY A 30 -4.76 7.05 0.59
N ALA A 31 -4.24 6.31 1.57
CA ALA A 31 -4.97 5.96 2.77
C ALA A 31 -5.36 7.19 3.61
N GLY A 32 -4.48 8.17 3.75
CA GLY A 32 -4.80 9.43 4.41
C GLY A 32 -5.98 10.14 3.75
N ILE A 33 -5.97 10.25 2.42
CA ILE A 33 -7.08 10.84 1.64
C ILE A 33 -8.36 9.99 1.81
N GLY A 34 -8.24 8.67 1.73
CA GLY A 34 -9.36 7.75 1.91
C GLY A 34 -10.01 7.86 3.29
N ILE A 35 -9.22 7.98 4.35
CA ILE A 35 -9.72 8.18 5.72
C ILE A 35 -10.45 9.52 5.86
N ILE A 36 -9.93 10.59 5.27
CA ILE A 36 -10.60 11.90 5.26
C ILE A 36 -11.95 11.81 4.54
N ALA A 37 -11.98 11.18 3.36
CA ALA A 37 -13.22 11.00 2.60
C ALA A 37 -14.24 10.11 3.33
N LEU A 38 -13.80 9.04 3.99
CA LEU A 38 -14.67 8.22 4.86
C LEU A 38 -15.20 9.03 6.05
N GLY A 39 -14.36 9.87 6.66
CA GLY A 39 -14.76 10.77 7.74
C GLY A 39 -15.83 11.76 7.27
N TRP A 40 -15.67 12.31 6.06
CA TRP A 40 -16.64 13.20 5.44
C TRP A 40 -17.99 12.52 5.20
N GLU A 41 -18.00 11.35 4.56
CA GLU A 41 -19.24 10.57 4.37
C GLU A 41 -19.88 10.17 5.71
N GLY A 42 -19.05 9.90 6.73
CA GLY A 42 -19.51 9.66 8.10
C GLY A 42 -20.24 10.87 8.69
N LEU A 43 -19.71 12.09 8.51
CA LEU A 43 -20.37 13.33 8.94
C LEU A 43 -21.68 13.55 8.18
N VAL A 44 -21.68 13.41 6.86
CA VAL A 44 -22.90 13.51 6.03
C VAL A 44 -23.97 12.56 6.55
N LYS A 45 -23.60 11.32 6.90
CA LYS A 45 -24.54 10.35 7.47
C LYS A 45 -25.08 10.77 8.83
N MET A 46 -24.25 11.36 9.68
CA MET A 46 -24.65 11.85 11.01
C MET A 46 -25.62 13.04 10.92
N GLU A 47 -25.49 13.88 9.90
CA GLU A 47 -26.40 15.00 9.61
C GLU A 47 -27.72 14.55 8.95
N GLY A 48 -27.91 13.25 8.73
CA GLY A 48 -29.10 12.69 8.07
C GLY A 48 -29.04 12.71 6.54
N GLY A 49 -27.89 13.06 5.98
CA GLY A 49 -27.62 12.99 4.54
C GLY A 49 -27.54 11.55 4.02
N GLN A 50 -27.65 11.42 2.70
CA GLN A 50 -27.43 10.15 2.01
C GLN A 50 -25.94 9.98 1.70
N VAL A 51 -25.40 8.79 1.99
CA VAL A 51 -24.01 8.43 1.69
C VAL A 51 -23.90 8.10 0.21
N ASP A 52 -22.92 8.68 -0.46
CA ASP A 52 -22.65 8.38 -1.86
C ASP A 52 -21.68 7.21 -1.98
N LEU A 53 -22.15 6.10 -2.56
CA LEU A 53 -21.34 4.93 -2.85
C LEU A 53 -20.16 5.24 -3.78
N ALA A 54 -20.30 6.23 -4.66
CA ALA A 54 -19.23 6.68 -5.55
C ALA A 54 -18.05 7.31 -4.79
N ILE A 55 -18.29 7.80 -3.57
CA ILE A 55 -17.26 8.34 -2.67
C ILE A 55 -16.82 7.27 -1.68
N LEU A 56 -17.78 6.57 -1.06
CA LEU A 56 -17.54 5.58 -0.01
C LEU A 56 -16.65 4.42 -0.49
N ALA A 57 -16.94 3.85 -1.68
CA ALA A 57 -16.21 2.70 -2.19
C ALA A 57 -14.72 3.01 -2.47
N PRO A 58 -14.35 4.06 -3.24
CA PRO A 58 -12.95 4.41 -3.43
C PRO A 58 -12.28 4.87 -2.14
N ALA A 59 -12.98 5.60 -1.26
CA ALA A 59 -12.45 6.01 0.03
C ALA A 59 -12.06 4.81 0.91
N ALA A 60 -12.93 3.81 1.01
CA ALA A 60 -12.66 2.54 1.71
C ALA A 60 -11.51 1.77 1.05
N PHE A 61 -11.48 1.70 -0.28
CA PHE A 61 -10.40 1.05 -1.00
C PHE A 61 -9.04 1.69 -0.68
N PHE A 62 -8.92 3.01 -0.79
CA PHE A 62 -7.66 3.70 -0.53
C PHE A 62 -7.26 3.65 0.94
N ALA A 63 -8.21 3.78 1.87
CA ALA A 63 -7.95 3.64 3.31
C ALA A 63 -7.37 2.26 3.66
N LEU A 64 -7.85 1.19 3.00
CA LEU A 64 -7.40 -0.18 3.24
C LEU A 64 -6.20 -0.60 2.39
N LEU A 65 -5.86 0.13 1.32
CA LEU A 65 -4.80 -0.19 0.36
C LEU A 65 -3.43 -0.53 0.99
N PRO A 66 -2.97 0.11 2.07
CA PRO A 66 -1.69 -0.25 2.71
C PRO A 66 -1.66 -1.68 3.27
N LEU A 67 -2.80 -2.23 3.69
CA LEU A 67 -2.87 -3.56 4.32
C LEU A 67 -2.49 -4.71 3.37
N PRO A 68 -3.10 -4.86 2.18
CA PRO A 68 -2.69 -5.90 1.24
C PRO A 68 -1.27 -5.66 0.71
N LEU A 69 -0.80 -4.41 0.61
CA LEU A 69 0.57 -4.10 0.20
C LEU A 69 1.60 -4.50 1.26
N LEU A 70 1.30 -4.30 2.55
CA LEU A 70 2.10 -4.79 3.66
C LEU A 70 2.14 -6.31 3.69
N PHE A 71 1.00 -6.97 3.47
CA PHE A 71 0.92 -8.43 3.37
C PHE A 71 1.75 -8.96 2.19
N TYR A 72 1.61 -8.37 1.00
CA TYR A 72 2.44 -8.71 -0.16
C TYR A 72 3.93 -8.55 0.15
N ARG A 73 4.31 -7.42 0.76
CA ARG A 73 5.68 -7.14 1.16
C ARG A 73 6.22 -8.17 2.16
N TRP A 74 5.38 -8.67 3.06
CA TRP A 74 5.70 -9.73 4.00
C TRP A 74 5.91 -11.08 3.29
N VAL A 75 4.98 -11.50 2.43
CA VAL A 75 5.08 -12.74 1.63
C VAL A 75 6.33 -12.73 0.73
N ARG A 76 6.67 -11.59 0.13
CA ARG A 76 7.89 -11.44 -0.69
C ARG A 76 9.18 -11.42 0.12
N GLY A 77 9.11 -11.44 1.46
CA GLY A 77 10.28 -11.43 2.31
C GLY A 77 11.09 -10.13 2.21
N HIS A 78 10.48 -9.02 1.79
CA HIS A 78 11.18 -7.72 1.70
C HIS A 78 11.69 -7.24 3.07
N PHE A 79 11.13 -7.76 4.18
CA PHE A 79 11.62 -7.53 5.54
C PHE A 79 12.84 -8.39 5.93
N SER A 80 13.15 -9.44 5.18
CA SER A 80 14.28 -10.32 5.48
C SER A 80 15.61 -9.63 5.20
N LYS A 81 16.50 -9.66 6.20
CA LYS A 81 17.91 -9.21 6.08
C LYS A 81 18.77 -10.17 5.24
N ARG A 82 18.30 -11.40 4.97
CA ARG A 82 19.04 -12.42 4.21
C ARG A 82 19.24 -12.09 2.72
N LEU A 83 18.56 -11.08 2.19
CA LEU A 83 18.80 -10.59 0.81
C LEU A 83 20.12 -9.82 0.66
N PHE A 84 20.73 -9.39 1.77
CA PHE A 84 22.00 -8.67 1.80
C PHE A 84 23.21 -9.56 2.13
N ALA A 85 22.99 -10.80 2.55
CA ALA A 85 24.04 -11.79 2.81
C ALA A 85 24.36 -12.60 1.54
#